data_AF-A0AB94IQJ6-F1
#
_entry.id   AF-A0AB94IQJ6-F1
#
_cell.length_a   1.000
_cell.length_b   1.000
_cell.length_c   1.000
_cell.angle_alpha   90.00
_cell.angle_beta   90.00
_cell.angle_gamma   90.00
#
_symmetry.space_group_name_H-M   'P 1'
#
loop_
_entity.id
_entity.type
_entity.pdbx_description
1 polymer ?
#
loop_
_entity_poly.entity_id
_entity_poly.type
_entity_poly.pdbx_seq_one_letter_code
_entity_poly.pdbx_strand_id
1 'polypeptide(L)'
;MNTKLLNNWINRIQVLNVVNADVEVVNKSPLRMLGKGRQGAVFQFSDDICVKVFGNTEDCDREHYALSLGQNTELFPKIHAKGPNYIAMDIVRGVDVREYLQSQPLTPALSSKLIEMLIIFKEIGFERIDHHKRQIYVQDDGSLKVIDVARTVWRDRVYPYPRKLLNSLGDENKALFLTHVKEMAPKLYEEWLHYIRMEEISHQIYQILLPEKPNKETLKNLSKKLLTTEDEGKYVLQLQGLVQKVFKEEWVKTMLARGKDPEAVMEKIDQYWDSLEQGLTRGRDRDRDRNRDRDRDRDKGRKQERRYEGEFRRTHDKHHHRGKRYEGERYRDRISGKHKSRYYK
;
A
#
# COMPACT_ATOMS: atom_id res chain seq x y z
N MET A 1 -4.28 1.47 -33.62
CA MET A 1 -3.66 2.76 -33.23
C MET A 1 -2.35 2.98 -34.01
N ASN A 2 -2.08 4.17 -34.56
CA ASN A 2 -0.80 4.47 -35.22
C ASN A 2 0.27 4.89 -34.20
N THR A 3 1.10 3.94 -33.78
CA THR A 3 2.12 4.12 -32.72
C THR A 3 3.25 5.08 -33.12
N LYS A 4 3.61 5.16 -34.42
CA LYS A 4 4.63 6.10 -34.90
C LYS A 4 4.17 7.55 -34.77
N LEU A 5 2.93 7.82 -35.17
CA LEU A 5 2.32 9.14 -35.03
C LEU A 5 2.23 9.55 -33.55
N LEU A 6 1.76 8.63 -32.70
CA LEU A 6 1.69 8.86 -31.26
C LEU A 6 3.06 9.24 -30.70
N ASN A 7 4.11 8.47 -30.97
CA ASN A 7 5.46 8.77 -30.48
C ASN A 7 5.95 10.16 -30.90
N ASN A 8 5.68 10.58 -32.14
CA ASN A 8 6.04 11.92 -32.61
C ASN A 8 5.34 13.04 -31.82
N TRP A 9 4.09 12.83 -31.41
CA TRP A 9 3.35 13.80 -30.59
C TRP A 9 3.81 13.77 -29.13
N ILE A 10 4.03 12.60 -28.54
CA ILE A 10 4.49 12.48 -27.15
C ILE A 10 5.87 13.11 -26.96
N ASN A 11 6.77 13.02 -27.95
CA ASN A 11 8.08 13.70 -27.91
C ASN A 11 7.99 15.23 -27.86
N ARG A 12 6.81 15.81 -28.17
CA ARG A 12 6.53 17.26 -28.08
C ARG A 12 5.83 17.65 -26.77
N ILE A 13 5.68 16.71 -25.84
CA ILE A 13 5.09 16.93 -24.51
C ILE A 13 6.18 16.73 -23.47
N GLN A 14 6.32 17.71 -22.58
CA GLN A 14 7.17 17.60 -21.39
C GLN A 14 6.29 17.63 -20.15
N VAL A 15 6.52 16.66 -19.26
CA VAL A 15 5.84 16.55 -17.97
C VAL A 15 6.91 16.53 -16.89
N LEU A 16 6.82 17.44 -15.94
CA LEU A 16 7.81 17.61 -14.87
C LEU A 16 7.13 17.38 -13.52
N ASN A 17 7.70 16.48 -12.71
CA ASN A 17 7.25 16.29 -11.33
C ASN A 17 7.61 17.52 -10.48
N VAL A 18 6.65 17.99 -9.70
CA VAL A 18 6.83 19.06 -8.71
C VAL A 18 6.56 18.49 -7.33
N VAL A 19 7.41 18.83 -6.36
CA VAL A 19 7.29 18.34 -4.99
C VAL A 19 5.98 18.83 -4.38
N ASN A 20 5.17 17.90 -3.85
CA ASN A 20 3.89 18.17 -3.21
C ASN A 20 2.83 18.89 -4.08
N ALA A 21 3.01 18.93 -5.41
CA ALA A 21 2.07 19.54 -6.33
C ALA A 21 1.76 18.63 -7.53
N ASP A 22 0.80 19.04 -8.35
CA ASP A 22 0.57 18.41 -9.64
C ASP A 22 1.71 18.75 -10.62
N VAL A 23 1.91 17.89 -11.61
CA VAL A 23 2.97 18.08 -12.61
C VAL A 23 2.83 19.41 -13.36
N GLU A 24 3.97 19.95 -13.78
CA GLU A 24 4.03 20.99 -14.79
C GLU A 24 4.05 20.36 -16.19
N VAL A 25 3.35 20.98 -17.13
CA VAL A 25 3.14 20.44 -18.47
C VAL A 25 3.47 21.50 -19.51
N VAL A 26 4.39 21.18 -20.41
CA VAL A 26 4.61 21.95 -21.64
C VAL A 26 4.17 21.08 -22.81
N ASN A 27 3.01 21.41 -23.40
CA ASN A 27 2.44 20.67 -24.52
C ASN A 27 2.62 21.47 -25.82
N LYS A 28 3.52 21.00 -26.68
CA LYS A 28 3.70 21.53 -28.05
C LYS A 28 3.09 20.60 -29.10
N SER A 29 2.29 19.61 -28.71
CA SER A 29 1.61 18.66 -29.59
C SER A 29 0.19 19.13 -29.93
N PRO A 30 -0.52 18.52 -30.90
CA PRO A 30 -1.93 18.81 -31.15
C PRO A 30 -2.88 18.14 -30.13
N LEU A 31 -2.37 17.32 -29.20
CA LEU A 31 -3.23 16.57 -28.28
C LEU A 31 -3.83 17.47 -27.21
N ARG A 32 -5.15 17.37 -27.00
CA ARG A 32 -5.86 18.10 -25.94
C ARG A 32 -5.56 17.47 -24.58
N MET A 33 -5.13 18.26 -23.60
CA MET A 33 -4.99 17.79 -22.23
C MET A 33 -6.37 17.63 -21.58
N LEU A 34 -6.67 16.44 -21.07
CA LEU A 34 -7.90 16.13 -20.34
C LEU A 34 -7.77 16.45 -18.86
N GLY A 35 -6.56 16.30 -18.30
CA GLY A 35 -6.29 16.58 -16.90
C GLY A 35 -4.84 16.29 -16.52
N LYS A 36 -4.46 16.67 -15.31
CA LYS A 36 -3.15 16.38 -14.73
C LYS A 36 -3.26 16.07 -13.24
N GLY A 37 -2.26 15.38 -12.72
CA GLY A 37 -2.13 15.06 -11.30
C GLY A 37 -0.67 15.02 -10.88
N ARG A 38 -0.39 14.42 -9.71
CA ARG A 38 0.95 14.39 -9.11
C ARG A 38 2.02 13.62 -9.90
N GLN A 39 1.62 12.61 -10.68
CA GLN A 39 2.54 11.71 -11.37
C GLN A 39 2.62 11.97 -12.87
N GLY A 40 1.58 12.58 -13.46
CA GLY A 40 1.47 12.71 -14.90
C GLY A 40 0.27 13.52 -15.36
N ALA A 41 0.19 13.70 -16.68
CA ALA A 41 -0.89 14.38 -17.37
C ALA A 41 -1.51 13.47 -18.43
N VAL A 42 -2.82 13.59 -18.63
CA VAL A 42 -3.60 12.77 -19.55
C VAL A 42 -4.00 13.62 -20.75
N PHE A 43 -3.76 13.10 -21.95
CA PHE A 43 -4.05 13.75 -23.22
C PHE A 43 -4.98 12.88 -24.05
N GLN A 44 -5.92 13.49 -24.75
CA GLN A 44 -6.79 12.79 -25.69
C GLN A 44 -6.03 12.53 -26.99
N PHE A 45 -5.98 11.26 -27.41
CA PHE A 45 -5.38 10.85 -28.69
C PHE A 45 -6.46 10.68 -29.77
N SER A 46 -7.59 10.08 -29.42
CA SER A 46 -8.80 9.96 -30.26
C SER A 46 -10.05 10.03 -29.38
N ASP A 47 -11.23 9.77 -29.94
CA ASP A 47 -12.48 9.81 -29.17
C ASP A 47 -12.52 8.79 -28.04
N ASP A 48 -11.89 7.63 -28.22
CA ASP A 48 -11.91 6.53 -27.25
C ASP A 48 -10.55 6.24 -26.60
N ILE A 49 -9.46 6.87 -27.06
CA ILE A 49 -8.11 6.60 -26.54
C ILE A 49 -7.52 7.87 -25.93
N CYS A 50 -7.02 7.75 -24.71
CA CYS A 50 -6.15 8.74 -24.09
C CYS A 50 -4.75 8.19 -23.88
N VAL A 51 -3.83 9.11 -23.60
CA VAL A 51 -2.44 8.83 -23.31
C VAL A 51 -2.07 9.56 -22.03
N LYS A 52 -1.71 8.80 -20.99
CA LYS A 52 -1.13 9.35 -19.76
C LYS A 52 0.37 9.43 -19.94
N VAL A 53 0.92 10.64 -19.89
CA VAL A 53 2.37 10.92 -19.91
C VAL A 53 2.83 11.22 -18.49
N PHE A 54 3.84 10.51 -18.03
CA PHE A 54 4.36 10.57 -16.68
C PHE A 54 5.60 11.46 -16.63
N GLY A 55 5.82 12.10 -15.48
CA GLY A 55 7.05 12.90 -15.28
C GLY A 55 8.30 12.04 -15.04
N ASN A 56 8.13 10.78 -14.67
CA ASN A 56 9.21 9.80 -14.50
C ASN A 56 8.78 8.40 -14.96
N THR A 57 9.76 7.54 -15.25
CA THR A 57 9.53 6.18 -15.78
C THR A 57 9.04 5.20 -14.70
N GLU A 58 9.45 5.40 -13.44
CA GLU A 58 9.08 4.50 -12.33
C GLU A 58 7.58 4.52 -12.04
N ASP A 59 6.97 5.70 -11.99
CA ASP A 59 5.52 5.85 -11.87
C ASP A 59 4.78 5.25 -13.07
N CYS A 60 5.33 5.40 -14.28
CA CYS A 60 4.78 4.82 -15.50
C CYS A 60 4.81 3.29 -15.46
N ASP A 61 5.95 2.70 -15.11
CA ASP A 61 6.11 1.24 -15.02
C ASP A 61 5.24 0.65 -13.91
N ARG A 62 5.11 1.35 -12.77
CA ARG A 62 4.23 0.96 -11.67
C ARG A 62 2.75 0.99 -12.06
N GLU A 63 2.28 2.06 -12.71
CA GLU A 63 0.90 2.12 -13.24
C GLU A 63 0.67 1.01 -14.26
N HIS A 64 1.58 0.83 -15.22
CA HIS A 64 1.45 -0.17 -16.26
C HIS A 64 1.36 -1.58 -15.67
N TYR A 65 2.22 -1.90 -14.69
CA TYR A 65 2.17 -3.18 -14.00
C TYR A 65 0.82 -3.42 -13.32
N ALA A 66 0.33 -2.44 -12.54
CA ALA A 66 -0.95 -2.55 -11.87
C ALA A 66 -2.13 -2.70 -12.86
N LEU A 67 -2.16 -1.91 -13.95
CA LEU A 67 -3.18 -2.04 -14.98
C LEU A 67 -3.11 -3.39 -15.70
N SER A 68 -1.90 -3.91 -15.92
CA SER A 68 -1.66 -5.19 -16.60
C SER A 68 -2.26 -6.38 -15.84
N LEU A 69 -2.21 -6.36 -14.50
CA LEU A 69 -2.81 -7.41 -13.65
C LEU A 69 -4.33 -7.54 -13.86
N GLY A 70 -5.01 -6.44 -14.19
CA GLY A 70 -6.46 -6.39 -14.33
C GLY A 70 -6.98 -6.48 -15.76
N GLN A 71 -6.13 -6.64 -16.78
CA GLN A 71 -6.56 -6.61 -18.20
C GLN A 71 -7.48 -7.78 -18.61
N ASN A 72 -7.55 -8.83 -17.80
CA ASN A 72 -8.52 -9.94 -17.96
C ASN A 72 -9.92 -9.60 -17.40
N THR A 73 -10.10 -8.40 -16.86
CA THR A 73 -11.37 -7.93 -16.29
C THR A 73 -11.83 -6.67 -17.00
N GLU A 74 -13.14 -6.43 -17.00
CA GLU A 74 -13.71 -5.18 -17.52
C GLU A 74 -13.59 -4.01 -16.53
N LEU A 75 -12.92 -4.16 -15.38
CA LEU A 75 -12.85 -3.12 -14.36
C LEU A 75 -11.87 -1.99 -14.71
N PHE A 76 -10.91 -2.25 -15.58
CA PHE A 76 -9.84 -1.32 -15.93
C PHE A 76 -9.94 -0.87 -17.39
N PRO A 77 -9.36 0.28 -17.76
CA PRO A 77 -9.22 0.66 -19.16
C PRO A 77 -8.30 -0.33 -19.90
N LYS A 78 -8.64 -0.65 -21.15
CA LYS A 78 -7.79 -1.50 -21.99
C LYS A 78 -6.52 -0.75 -22.35
N ILE A 79 -5.37 -1.40 -22.20
CA ILE A 79 -4.08 -0.86 -22.62
C ILE A 79 -3.90 -1.09 -24.12
N HIS A 80 -3.61 -0.01 -24.86
CA HIS A 80 -3.32 -0.06 -26.29
C HIS A 80 -1.83 0.00 -26.60
N ALA A 81 -1.04 0.71 -25.79
CA ALA A 81 0.41 0.76 -25.91
C ALA A 81 1.09 1.26 -24.63
N LYS A 82 2.36 0.90 -24.47
CA LYS A 82 3.26 1.42 -23.45
C LYS A 82 4.55 1.94 -24.08
N GLY A 83 4.95 3.15 -23.73
CA GLY A 83 6.26 3.71 -24.02
C GLY A 83 7.11 3.87 -22.77
N PRO A 84 8.28 4.55 -22.85
CA PRO A 84 9.15 4.75 -21.69
C PRO A 84 8.48 5.52 -20.54
N ASN A 85 7.70 6.55 -20.87
CA ASN A 85 7.06 7.45 -19.92
C ASN A 85 5.58 7.71 -20.27
N TYR A 86 4.95 6.82 -21.03
CA TYR A 86 3.53 6.97 -21.34
C TYR A 86 2.80 5.63 -21.43
N ILE A 87 1.49 5.68 -21.19
CA ILE A 87 0.55 4.57 -21.41
C ILE A 87 -0.62 5.10 -22.23
N ALA A 88 -0.88 4.47 -23.37
CA ALA A 88 -2.08 4.70 -24.17
C ALA A 88 -3.15 3.68 -23.77
N MET A 89 -4.34 4.14 -23.40
CA MET A 89 -5.41 3.29 -22.89
C MET A 89 -6.79 3.85 -23.23
N ASP A 90 -7.85 3.07 -23.02
CA ASP A 90 -9.23 3.55 -23.18
C ASP A 90 -9.50 4.78 -22.31
N ILE A 91 -10.30 5.70 -22.86
CA ILE A 91 -10.91 6.78 -22.08
C ILE A 91 -11.99 6.17 -21.19
N VAL A 92 -11.81 6.29 -19.88
CA VAL A 92 -12.86 5.97 -18.91
C VAL A 92 -13.90 7.09 -18.95
N ARG A 93 -15.13 6.72 -19.32
CA ARG A 93 -16.30 7.61 -19.33
C ARG A 93 -17.10 7.44 -18.03
N GLY A 94 -18.26 8.09 -17.93
CA GLY A 94 -19.14 8.02 -16.76
C GLY A 94 -18.83 9.05 -15.68
N VAL A 95 -19.52 8.91 -14.54
CA VAL A 95 -19.46 9.85 -13.42
C VAL A 95 -18.66 9.23 -12.27
N ASP A 96 -17.73 9.98 -11.70
CA ASP A 96 -16.93 9.48 -10.57
C ASP A 96 -17.81 9.34 -9.31
N VAL A 97 -17.56 8.34 -8.44
CA VAL A 97 -18.44 8.04 -7.30
C VAL A 97 -18.58 9.22 -6.33
N ARG A 98 -17.61 10.16 -6.26
CA ARG A 98 -17.80 11.39 -5.48
C ARG A 98 -18.91 12.25 -6.07
N GLU A 99 -18.88 12.48 -7.38
CA GLU A 99 -19.87 13.32 -8.07
C GLU A 99 -21.24 12.62 -8.09
N TYR A 100 -21.27 11.31 -8.31
CA TYR A 100 -22.50 10.53 -8.25
C TYR A 100 -23.21 10.72 -6.89
N LEU A 101 -22.47 10.56 -5.79
CA LEU A 101 -23.00 10.67 -4.43
C LEU A 101 -23.36 12.10 -4.00
N GLN A 102 -23.10 13.13 -4.81
CA GLN A 102 -23.58 14.49 -4.55
C GLN A 102 -25.06 14.68 -4.92
N SER A 103 -25.58 13.87 -5.85
CA SER A 103 -26.94 14.00 -6.37
C SER A 103 -27.76 12.72 -6.26
N GLN A 104 -27.11 11.58 -6.06
CA GLN A 104 -27.75 10.26 -5.95
C GLN A 104 -27.38 9.58 -4.64
N PRO A 105 -28.31 8.85 -4.00
CA PRO A 105 -28.01 8.12 -2.77
C PRO A 105 -27.10 6.91 -3.06
N LEU A 106 -26.36 6.47 -2.04
CA LEU A 106 -25.68 5.17 -2.10
C LEU A 106 -26.72 4.04 -2.05
N THR A 107 -26.91 3.35 -3.16
CA THR A 107 -27.86 2.23 -3.27
C THR A 107 -27.22 0.89 -2.92
N PRO A 108 -28.01 -0.14 -2.53
CA PRO A 108 -27.50 -1.50 -2.38
C PRO A 108 -26.81 -2.03 -3.66
N ALA A 109 -27.32 -1.66 -4.84
CA ALA A 109 -26.73 -2.05 -6.12
C ALA A 109 -25.33 -1.45 -6.31
N LEU A 110 -25.15 -0.15 -6.04
CA LEU A 110 -23.82 0.48 -6.09
C LEU A 110 -22.89 -0.11 -5.03
N SER A 111 -23.39 -0.37 -3.81
CA SER A 111 -22.62 -1.05 -2.76
C SER A 111 -22.14 -2.43 -3.21
N SER A 112 -23.01 -3.22 -3.86
CA SER A 112 -22.67 -4.53 -4.40
C SER A 112 -21.53 -4.42 -5.42
N LYS A 113 -21.60 -3.45 -6.35
CA LYS A 113 -20.54 -3.20 -7.33
C LYS A 113 -19.22 -2.74 -6.71
N LEU A 114 -19.26 -1.92 -5.66
CA LEU A 114 -18.05 -1.55 -4.91
C LEU A 114 -17.42 -2.76 -4.20
N ILE A 115 -18.23 -3.69 -3.67
CA ILE A 115 -17.70 -4.94 -3.07
C ILE A 115 -17.09 -5.83 -4.15
N GLU A 116 -17.77 -6.00 -5.29
CA GLU A 116 -17.29 -6.78 -6.44
C GLU A 116 -15.95 -6.24 -6.95
N MET A 117 -15.80 -4.91 -7.06
CA MET A 117 -14.53 -4.24 -7.36
C MET A 117 -13.41 -4.63 -6.38
N LEU A 118 -13.68 -4.63 -5.07
CA LEU A 118 -12.68 -4.99 -4.05
C LEU A 118 -12.32 -6.48 -4.10
N ILE A 119 -13.27 -7.35 -4.44
CA ILE A 119 -13.01 -8.77 -4.67
C ILE A 119 -12.09 -8.94 -5.88
N ILE A 120 -12.38 -8.27 -7.00
CA ILE A 120 -11.55 -8.30 -8.21
C ILE A 120 -10.12 -7.85 -7.89
N PHE A 121 -9.93 -6.77 -7.11
CA PHE A 121 -8.59 -6.34 -6.69
C PHE A 121 -7.80 -7.46 -6.00
N LYS A 122 -8.47 -8.26 -5.17
CA LYS A 122 -7.84 -9.37 -4.45
C LYS A 122 -7.50 -10.51 -5.39
N GLU A 123 -8.39 -10.84 -6.32
CA GLU A 123 -8.21 -11.92 -7.29
C GLU A 123 -7.08 -11.64 -8.28
N ILE A 124 -6.93 -10.40 -8.74
CA ILE A 124 -5.86 -9.99 -9.66
C ILE A 124 -4.51 -9.77 -8.95
N GLY A 125 -4.47 -9.94 -7.63
CA GLY A 125 -3.23 -9.89 -6.85
C GLY A 125 -2.77 -8.48 -6.45
N PHE A 126 -3.68 -7.50 -6.34
CA PHE A 126 -3.31 -6.23 -5.72
C PHE A 126 -2.94 -6.43 -4.26
N GLU A 127 -1.83 -5.81 -3.85
CA GLU A 127 -1.39 -5.82 -2.45
C GLU A 127 -2.34 -5.00 -1.58
N ARG A 128 -2.93 -3.93 -2.14
CA ARG A 128 -3.88 -3.05 -1.45
C ARG A 128 -5.27 -3.18 -2.04
N ILE A 129 -6.20 -3.68 -1.22
CA ILE A 129 -7.63 -3.83 -1.54
C ILE A 129 -8.40 -2.58 -1.10
N ASP A 130 -8.11 -1.45 -1.74
CA ASP A 130 -8.61 -0.15 -1.29
C ASP A 130 -8.43 0.90 -2.38
N HIS A 131 -9.38 1.83 -2.52
CA HIS A 131 -9.31 2.91 -3.51
C HIS A 131 -10.09 4.15 -3.07
N HIS A 132 -9.81 5.32 -3.66
CA HIS A 132 -10.59 6.53 -3.35
C HIS A 132 -11.83 6.62 -4.24
N LYS A 133 -12.98 7.07 -3.72
CA LYS A 133 -14.22 7.24 -4.50
C LYS A 133 -14.08 8.07 -5.79
N ARG A 134 -13.13 9.01 -5.82
CA ARG A 134 -12.83 9.89 -6.98
C ARG A 134 -12.12 9.18 -8.15
N GLN A 135 -11.64 7.96 -7.91
CA GLN A 135 -10.89 7.15 -8.87
C GLN A 135 -11.72 5.96 -9.37
N ILE A 136 -13.00 5.92 -9.01
CA ILE A 136 -13.97 4.90 -9.36
C ILE A 136 -15.08 5.60 -10.14
N TYR A 137 -15.38 5.11 -11.34
CA TYR A 137 -16.32 5.71 -12.28
C TYR A 137 -17.50 4.77 -12.48
N VAL A 138 -18.71 5.29 -12.28
CA VAL A 138 -19.96 4.62 -12.59
C VAL A 138 -20.28 4.86 -14.07
N GLN A 139 -20.37 3.79 -14.85
CA GLN A 139 -20.77 3.84 -16.26
C GLN A 139 -22.30 3.91 -16.39
N ASP A 140 -22.79 4.23 -17.58
CA ASP A 140 -24.22 4.37 -17.88
C ASP A 140 -25.01 3.05 -17.67
N ASP A 141 -24.34 1.90 -17.82
CA ASP A 141 -24.91 0.56 -17.56
C ASP A 141 -24.81 0.12 -16.09
N GLY A 142 -24.29 1.00 -15.22
CA GLY A 142 -24.07 0.73 -13.80
C GLY A 142 -22.80 -0.07 -13.49
N SER A 143 -22.01 -0.46 -14.49
CA SER A 143 -20.69 -1.06 -14.28
C SER A 143 -19.69 -0.04 -13.72
N LEU A 144 -18.59 -0.53 -13.13
CA LEU A 144 -17.53 0.32 -12.60
C LEU A 144 -16.29 0.24 -13.48
N LYS A 145 -15.63 1.39 -13.66
CA LYS A 145 -14.26 1.49 -14.18
C LYS A 145 -13.36 2.17 -13.15
N VAL A 146 -12.10 1.74 -13.08
CA VAL A 146 -11.13 2.24 -12.11
C VAL A 146 -9.90 2.81 -12.83
N ILE A 147 -9.40 3.94 -12.32
CA ILE A 147 -8.16 4.58 -12.78
C ILE A 147 -7.19 4.83 -11.62
N ASP A 148 -5.94 5.22 -11.94
CA ASP A 148 -4.92 5.66 -10.98
C ASP A 148 -4.55 4.57 -9.95
N VAL A 149 -4.16 3.41 -10.47
CA VAL A 149 -3.93 2.18 -9.72
C VAL A 149 -2.47 1.92 -9.35
N ALA A 150 -1.53 2.79 -9.73
CA ALA A 150 -0.11 2.65 -9.38
C ALA A 150 0.13 2.45 -7.88
N ARG A 151 -0.77 2.92 -7.01
CA ARG A 151 -0.63 2.79 -5.55
C ARG A 151 -1.28 1.53 -4.96
N THR A 152 -1.79 0.63 -5.78
CA THR A 152 -2.35 -0.67 -5.33
C THR A 152 -1.30 -1.78 -5.24
N VAL A 153 -0.12 -1.55 -5.81
CA VAL A 153 1.02 -2.47 -5.86
C VAL A 153 2.27 -1.85 -5.21
N TRP A 154 3.21 -2.69 -4.79
CA TRP A 154 4.51 -2.33 -4.22
C TRP A 154 4.39 -1.34 -3.05
N ARG A 155 3.57 -1.70 -2.06
CA ARG A 155 3.26 -0.88 -0.88
C ARG A 155 3.58 -1.61 0.43
N ASP A 156 4.44 -1.01 1.23
CA ASP A 156 4.75 -1.53 2.58
C ASP A 156 3.60 -1.35 3.59
N ARG A 157 2.71 -0.39 3.32
CA ARG A 157 1.59 -0.03 4.20
C ARG A 157 0.25 -0.37 3.57
N VAL A 158 -0.21 -1.58 3.88
CA VAL A 158 -1.53 -2.09 3.51
C VAL A 158 -2.40 -2.27 4.75
N TYR A 159 -3.66 -1.88 4.66
CA TYR A 159 -4.68 -2.20 5.65
C TYR A 159 -5.49 -3.42 5.18
N PRO A 160 -5.90 -4.31 6.08
CA PRO A 160 -6.66 -5.52 5.75
C PRO A 160 -8.15 -5.24 5.44
N TYR A 161 -8.53 -3.97 5.30
CA TYR A 161 -9.87 -3.52 4.95
C TYR A 161 -9.78 -2.20 4.13
N PRO A 162 -10.81 -1.82 3.36
CA PRO A 162 -10.75 -0.71 2.39
C PRO A 162 -10.88 0.67 3.06
N ARG A 163 -9.92 1.00 3.92
CA ARG A 163 -9.92 2.21 4.77
C ARG A 163 -10.09 3.51 3.98
N LYS A 164 -9.40 3.67 2.85
CA LYS A 164 -9.48 4.90 2.03
C LYS A 164 -10.83 5.01 1.34
N LEU A 165 -11.41 3.91 0.86
CA LEU A 165 -12.76 3.92 0.29
C LEU A 165 -13.76 4.35 1.36
N LEU A 166 -13.79 3.66 2.50
CA LEU A 166 -14.70 3.94 3.61
C LEU A 166 -14.60 5.39 4.07
N ASN A 167 -13.39 5.88 4.34
CA ASN A 167 -13.21 7.26 4.79
C ASN A 167 -13.54 8.26 3.69
N SER A 168 -13.30 7.90 2.42
CA SER A 168 -13.68 8.78 1.31
C SER A 168 -15.19 8.87 1.15
N LEU A 169 -15.99 7.88 1.50
CA LEU A 169 -17.46 7.94 1.35
C LEU A 169 -18.11 9.03 2.23
N GLY A 170 -17.48 9.43 3.33
CA GLY A 170 -18.08 10.28 4.37
C GLY A 170 -18.87 9.45 5.37
N ASP A 171 -19.11 9.99 6.57
CA ASP A 171 -19.58 9.20 7.72
C ASP A 171 -20.95 8.53 7.48
N GLU A 172 -21.90 9.26 6.88
CA GLU A 172 -23.24 8.76 6.56
C GLU A 172 -23.19 7.60 5.55
N ASN A 173 -22.57 7.83 4.39
CA ASN A 173 -22.44 6.81 3.34
C ASN A 173 -21.56 5.64 3.79
N LYS A 174 -20.56 5.87 4.63
CA LYS A 174 -19.74 4.80 5.23
C LYS A 174 -20.59 3.90 6.10
N ALA A 175 -21.42 4.47 6.99
CA ALA A 175 -22.33 3.70 7.83
C ALA A 175 -23.33 2.91 6.99
N LEU A 176 -23.94 3.54 5.99
CA LEU A 176 -24.88 2.89 5.08
C LEU A 176 -24.21 1.78 4.26
N PHE A 177 -23.01 2.03 3.72
CA PHE A 177 -22.23 1.03 2.99
C PHE A 177 -21.96 -0.20 3.86
N LEU A 178 -21.56 -0.01 5.11
CA LEU A 178 -21.31 -1.10 6.05
C LEU A 178 -22.58 -1.89 6.39
N THR A 179 -23.75 -1.24 6.46
CA THR A 179 -25.05 -1.94 6.58
C THR A 179 -25.30 -2.82 5.36
N HIS A 180 -25.12 -2.30 4.14
CA HIS A 180 -25.26 -3.09 2.92
C HIS A 180 -24.26 -4.27 2.89
N VAL A 181 -23.00 -4.07 3.29
CA VAL A 181 -21.99 -5.15 3.37
C VAL A 181 -22.41 -6.22 4.38
N LYS A 182 -22.98 -5.83 5.52
CA LYS A 182 -23.48 -6.78 6.53
C LYS A 182 -24.60 -7.66 5.98
N GLU A 183 -25.51 -7.08 5.20
CA GLU A 183 -26.64 -7.79 4.59
C GLU A 183 -26.18 -8.73 3.46
N MET A 184 -25.31 -8.25 2.57
CA MET A 184 -24.89 -9.01 1.38
C MET A 184 -23.74 -9.99 1.65
N ALA A 185 -22.83 -9.66 2.58
CA ALA A 185 -21.60 -10.39 2.84
C ALA A 185 -21.25 -10.36 4.34
N PRO A 186 -22.04 -10.98 5.22
CA PRO A 186 -21.91 -10.87 6.68
C PRO A 186 -20.53 -11.28 7.21
N LYS A 187 -19.90 -12.31 6.64
CA LYS A 187 -18.54 -12.73 7.04
C LYS A 187 -17.48 -11.67 6.71
N LEU A 188 -17.61 -11.02 5.56
CA LEU A 188 -16.71 -9.93 5.15
C LEU A 188 -16.89 -8.71 6.07
N TYR A 189 -18.14 -8.40 6.41
CA TYR A 189 -18.46 -7.36 7.39
C TYR A 189 -17.82 -7.64 8.76
N GLU A 190 -17.93 -8.87 9.27
CA GLU A 190 -17.33 -9.26 10.55
C GLU A 190 -15.80 -9.12 10.54
N GLU A 191 -15.15 -9.54 9.45
CA GLU A 191 -13.71 -9.37 9.26
C GLU A 191 -13.30 -7.89 9.25
N TRP A 192 -13.99 -7.05 8.48
CA TRP A 192 -13.68 -5.62 8.45
C TRP A 192 -13.95 -4.94 9.78
N LEU A 193 -15.05 -5.25 10.44
CA LEU A 193 -15.40 -4.70 11.75
C LEU A 193 -14.35 -5.08 12.80
N HIS A 194 -13.78 -6.28 12.71
CA HIS A 194 -12.67 -6.70 13.57
C HIS A 194 -11.45 -5.79 13.39
N TYR A 195 -11.00 -5.56 12.17
CA TYR A 195 -9.84 -4.71 11.91
C TYR A 195 -10.08 -3.22 12.21
N ILE A 196 -11.30 -2.73 11.99
CA ILE A 196 -11.69 -1.36 12.37
C ILE A 196 -11.56 -1.19 13.89
N ARG A 197 -12.09 -2.11 14.69
CA ARG A 197 -11.95 -2.07 16.16
C ARG A 197 -10.49 -2.16 16.61
N MET A 198 -9.67 -2.99 15.96
CA MET A 198 -8.25 -3.06 16.27
C MET A 198 -7.53 -1.74 16.00
N GLU A 199 -7.88 -1.03 14.93
CA GLU A 199 -7.34 0.30 14.63
C GLU A 199 -7.74 1.32 15.71
N GLU A 200 -9.02 1.33 16.12
CA GLU A 200 -9.51 2.20 17.20
C GLU A 200 -8.77 1.95 18.52
N ILE A 201 -8.55 0.69 18.89
CA ILE A 201 -7.79 0.33 20.09
C ILE A 201 -6.32 0.75 19.94
N SER A 202 -5.74 0.60 18.73
CA SER A 202 -4.37 1.07 18.46
C SER A 202 -4.24 2.58 18.66
N HIS A 203 -5.25 3.37 18.27
CA HIS A 203 -5.31 4.80 18.57
C HIS A 203 -5.39 5.07 20.08
N GLN A 204 -6.23 4.33 20.83
CA GLN A 204 -6.32 4.48 22.29
C GLN A 204 -4.99 4.17 22.99
N ILE A 205 -4.31 3.09 22.56
CA ILE A 205 -2.98 2.73 23.05
C ILE A 205 -2.01 3.89 22.77
N TYR A 206 -2.00 4.43 21.55
CA TYR A 206 -1.17 5.58 21.21
C TYR A 206 -1.42 6.79 22.11
N GLN A 207 -2.69 7.14 22.38
CA GLN A 207 -3.04 8.23 23.30
C GLN A 207 -2.53 8.01 24.73
N ILE A 208 -2.50 6.75 25.19
CA ILE A 208 -1.94 6.39 26.51
C ILE A 208 -0.40 6.43 26.52
N LEU A 209 0.24 6.20 25.37
CA LEU A 209 1.70 6.24 25.22
C LEU A 209 2.25 7.65 25.00
N LEU A 210 1.42 8.62 24.62
CA LEU A 210 1.80 10.02 24.38
C LEU A 210 2.39 10.73 25.62
N PRO A 211 1.91 10.51 26.86
CA PRO A 211 2.55 11.02 28.08
C PRO A 211 3.86 10.27 28.39
N GLU A 212 4.87 10.96 28.92
CA GLU A 212 6.25 10.47 29.13
C GLU A 212 6.39 9.18 30.00
N LYS A 213 5.32 8.73 30.67
CA LYS A 213 5.28 7.47 31.42
C LYS A 213 3.93 6.76 31.21
N PRO A 214 3.86 5.73 30.34
CA PRO A 214 2.62 5.02 30.10
C PRO A 214 2.21 4.13 31.28
N ASN A 215 0.91 4.11 31.59
CA ASN A 215 0.35 3.20 32.59
C ASN A 215 0.31 1.76 32.02
N LYS A 216 1.25 0.92 32.48
CA LYS A 216 1.44 -0.47 32.03
C LYS A 216 0.21 -1.36 32.23
N GLU A 217 -0.62 -1.06 33.23
CA GLU A 217 -1.79 -1.87 33.57
C GLU A 217 -2.95 -1.61 32.62
N THR A 218 -3.15 -0.36 32.22
CA THR A 218 -4.12 0.04 31.20
C THR A 218 -3.78 -0.58 29.83
N LEU A 219 -2.50 -0.59 29.45
CA LEU A 219 -2.01 -1.25 28.24
C LEU A 219 -2.32 -2.76 28.21
N LYS A 220 -2.06 -3.46 29.32
CA LYS A 220 -2.30 -4.90 29.44
C LYS A 220 -3.78 -5.26 29.37
N ASN A 221 -4.67 -4.38 29.86
CA ASN A 221 -6.11 -4.59 29.82
C ASN A 221 -6.70 -4.32 28.44
N LEU A 222 -6.21 -3.31 27.72
CA LEU A 222 -6.61 -3.05 26.33
C LEU A 222 -6.12 -4.15 25.39
N SER A 223 -4.90 -4.65 25.58
CA SER A 223 -4.36 -5.74 24.75
C SER A 223 -5.10 -7.07 24.93
N LYS A 224 -5.74 -7.30 26.08
CA LYS A 224 -6.50 -8.53 26.36
C LYS A 224 -7.92 -8.53 25.76
N LYS A 225 -8.54 -7.36 25.60
CA LYS A 225 -9.87 -7.21 24.96
C LYS A 225 -9.88 -7.50 23.46
N LEU A 226 -8.70 -7.76 22.89
CA LEU A 226 -8.43 -7.89 21.47
C LEU A 226 -8.57 -9.34 20.95
N LEU A 227 -8.56 -10.35 21.82
CA LEU A 227 -8.53 -11.77 21.44
C LEU A 227 -9.91 -12.32 21.05
N THR A 228 -10.10 -12.70 19.78
CA THR A 228 -11.29 -13.45 19.32
C THR A 228 -11.01 -14.51 18.24
N THR A 229 -9.76 -14.90 18.01
CA THR A 229 -9.38 -15.91 17.00
C THR A 229 -8.65 -17.07 17.70
N GLU A 230 -8.92 -18.31 17.29
CA GLU A 230 -8.31 -19.51 17.89
C GLU A 230 -6.82 -19.71 17.49
N ASP A 231 -6.36 -19.06 16.41
CA ASP A 231 -4.95 -18.98 16.00
C ASP A 231 -4.30 -17.71 16.54
N GLU A 232 -3.77 -17.80 17.77
CA GLU A 232 -3.10 -16.71 18.47
C GLU A 232 -1.86 -16.17 17.73
N GLY A 233 -1.14 -17.04 16.99
CA GLY A 233 0.13 -16.68 16.38
C GLY A 233 -0.02 -15.74 15.19
N LYS A 234 -0.98 -16.05 14.30
CA LYS A 234 -1.30 -15.19 13.16
C LYS A 234 -1.94 -13.88 13.61
N TYR A 235 -2.77 -13.95 14.64
CA TYR A 235 -3.46 -12.80 15.24
C TYR A 235 -2.47 -11.77 15.80
N VAL A 236 -1.52 -12.20 16.63
CA VAL A 236 -0.53 -11.30 17.25
C VAL A 236 0.32 -10.59 16.19
N LEU A 237 0.68 -11.27 15.10
CA LEU A 237 1.44 -10.67 14.00
C LEU A 237 0.65 -9.57 13.28
N GLN A 238 -0.63 -9.81 12.99
CA GLN A 238 -1.49 -8.82 12.34
C GLN A 238 -1.74 -7.60 13.25
N LEU A 239 -1.98 -7.83 14.54
CA LEU A 239 -2.15 -6.77 15.53
C LEU A 239 -0.87 -5.94 15.69
N GLN A 240 0.28 -6.60 15.85
CA GLN A 240 1.56 -5.90 15.96
C GLN A 240 1.83 -5.03 14.72
N GLY A 241 1.56 -5.55 13.52
CA GLY A 241 1.68 -4.79 12.28
C GLY A 241 0.73 -3.60 12.19
N LEU A 242 -0.52 -3.74 12.64
CA LEU A 242 -1.49 -2.64 12.65
C LEU A 242 -1.12 -1.56 13.66
N VAL A 243 -0.75 -1.95 14.88
CA VAL A 243 -0.28 -1.01 15.93
C VAL A 243 0.94 -0.23 15.44
N GLN A 244 1.90 -0.90 14.81
CA GLN A 244 3.08 -0.23 14.24
C GLN A 244 2.68 0.78 13.16
N LYS A 245 1.77 0.41 12.23
CA LYS A 245 1.30 1.33 11.18
C LYS A 245 0.60 2.55 11.75
N VAL A 246 -0.32 2.35 12.69
CA VAL A 246 -1.05 3.42 13.38
C VAL A 246 -0.09 4.33 14.15
N PHE A 247 0.88 3.77 14.87
CA PHE A 247 1.89 4.55 15.59
C PHE A 247 2.72 5.42 14.64
N LYS A 248 3.22 4.84 13.54
CA LYS A 248 3.96 5.58 12.51
C LYS A 248 3.13 6.74 11.96
N GLU A 249 1.83 6.52 11.69
CA GLU A 249 0.93 7.56 11.18
C GLU A 249 0.70 8.69 12.18
N GLU A 250 0.31 8.37 13.42
CA GLU A 250 -0.03 9.38 14.44
C GLU A 250 1.19 10.17 14.92
N TRP A 251 2.36 9.51 15.00
CA TRP A 251 3.61 10.21 15.32
C TRP A 251 4.00 11.21 14.24
N VAL A 252 3.89 10.85 12.96
CA VAL A 252 4.16 11.77 11.84
C VAL A 252 3.21 12.97 11.90
N LYS A 253 1.90 12.76 12.14
CA LYS A 253 0.93 13.85 12.32
C LYS A 253 1.31 14.78 13.49
N THR A 254 1.65 14.20 14.65
CA THR A 254 2.04 14.96 15.84
C THR A 254 3.31 15.78 15.61
N MET A 255 4.28 15.23 14.89
CA MET A 255 5.55 15.91 14.61
C MET A 255 5.41 16.99 13.53
N LEU A 256 4.55 16.77 12.53
CA LEU A 256 4.14 17.80 11.56
C LEU A 256 3.44 18.97 12.26
N ALA A 257 2.53 18.70 13.19
CA ALA A 257 1.87 19.74 14.00
C ALA A 257 2.86 20.53 14.87
N ARG A 258 4.02 19.93 15.21
CA ARG A 258 5.12 20.57 15.94
C ARG A 258 6.16 21.24 15.02
N GLY A 259 5.90 21.34 13.71
CA GLY A 259 6.75 22.02 12.73
C GLY A 259 8.04 21.28 12.37
N LYS A 260 8.12 19.96 12.60
CA LYS A 260 9.30 19.16 12.25
C LYS A 260 9.18 18.57 10.85
N ASP A 261 10.32 18.41 10.18
CA ASP A 261 10.41 17.81 8.85
C ASP A 261 9.97 16.32 8.87
N PRO A 262 8.98 15.92 8.06
CA PRO A 262 8.44 14.55 8.04
C PRO A 262 9.44 13.49 7.58
N GLU A 263 10.42 13.81 6.71
CA GLU A 263 11.40 12.84 6.23
C GLU A 263 12.40 12.46 7.34
N ALA A 264 12.98 13.46 8.01
CA ALA A 264 13.84 13.23 9.18
C ALA A 264 13.13 12.49 10.33
N VAL A 265 11.80 12.63 10.44
CA VAL A 265 10.99 11.91 11.44
C VAL A 265 10.80 10.45 11.04
N MET A 266 10.52 10.16 9.76
CA MET A 266 10.39 8.78 9.27
C MET A 266 11.71 8.01 9.41
N GLU A 267 12.85 8.63 9.08
CA GLU A 267 14.16 8.00 9.19
C GLU A 267 14.51 7.61 10.64
N LYS A 268 14.23 8.50 11.61
CA LYS A 268 14.44 8.20 13.04
C LYS A 268 13.57 7.05 13.55
N ILE A 269 12.36 6.92 13.02
CA ILE A 269 11.45 5.84 13.38
C ILE A 269 11.97 4.52 12.84
N ASP A 270 12.38 4.49 11.57
CA ASP A 270 12.90 3.26 10.97
C ASP A 270 14.18 2.80 11.68
N GLN A 271 15.09 3.72 12.01
CA GLN A 271 16.27 3.42 12.85
C GLN A 271 15.91 2.86 14.23
N TYR A 272 14.89 3.40 14.90
CA TYR A 272 14.42 2.92 16.20
C TYR A 272 13.87 1.49 16.11
N TRP A 273 13.07 1.20 15.08
CA TRP A 273 12.49 -0.14 14.90
C TRP A 273 13.50 -1.17 14.41
N ASP A 274 14.42 -0.79 13.53
CA ASP A 274 15.55 -1.65 13.14
C ASP A 274 16.38 -2.05 14.37
N SER A 275 16.57 -1.12 15.32
CA SER A 275 17.29 -1.41 16.56
C SER A 275 16.52 -2.36 17.49
N LEU A 276 15.19 -2.25 17.55
CA LEU A 276 14.31 -3.14 18.32
C LEU A 276 14.24 -4.54 17.70
N GLU A 277 14.16 -4.65 16.37
CA GLU A 277 14.14 -5.92 15.66
C GLU A 277 15.49 -6.65 15.76
N GLN A 278 16.61 -5.91 15.74
CA GLN A 278 17.94 -6.42 16.07
C GLN A 278 18.07 -6.85 17.55
N GLY A 279 17.38 -6.16 18.47
CA GLY A 279 17.30 -6.55 19.87
C GLY A 279 16.52 -7.85 20.11
N LEU A 280 15.38 -8.02 19.43
CA LEU A 280 14.54 -9.21 19.50
C LEU A 280 15.21 -10.45 18.88
N THR A 281 15.96 -10.27 17.79
CA THR A 281 16.78 -11.34 17.18
C THR A 281 17.94 -11.74 18.08
N ARG A 282 18.66 -10.77 18.68
CA ARG A 282 19.68 -11.05 19.70
C ARG A 282 19.13 -11.74 20.95
N GLY A 283 17.87 -11.48 21.32
CA GLY A 283 17.16 -12.18 22.40
C GLY A 283 16.87 -13.64 22.05
N ARG A 284 16.36 -13.91 20.85
CA ARG A 284 16.12 -15.28 20.36
C ARG A 284 17.39 -16.11 20.21
N ASP A 285 18.51 -15.50 19.81
CA ASP A 285 19.79 -16.21 19.72
C ASP A 285 20.39 -16.50 21.10
N ARG A 286 20.23 -15.57 22.07
CA ARG A 286 20.62 -15.83 23.48
C ARG A 286 19.77 -16.91 24.14
N ASP A 287 18.47 -17.00 23.82
CA ASP A 287 17.61 -18.07 24.34
C ASP A 287 17.88 -19.42 23.66
N ARG A 288 18.31 -19.42 22.39
CA ARG A 288 18.82 -20.63 21.70
C ARG A 288 20.14 -21.12 22.26
N ASP A 289 21.07 -20.22 22.58
CA ASP A 289 22.35 -20.59 23.19
C ASP A 289 22.17 -21.05 24.65
N ARG A 290 21.27 -20.42 25.42
CA ARG A 290 20.92 -20.89 26.78
C ARG A 290 20.23 -22.27 26.79
N ASN A 291 19.41 -22.59 25.78
CA ASN A 291 18.83 -23.92 25.64
C ASN A 291 19.86 -24.95 25.15
N ARG A 292 20.82 -24.57 24.29
CA ARG A 292 21.94 -25.46 23.91
C ARG A 292 22.87 -25.79 25.07
N ASP A 293 23.11 -24.85 25.98
CA ASP A 293 23.91 -25.12 27.17
C ASP A 293 23.16 -25.99 28.19
N ARG A 294 21.83 -25.84 28.33
CA ARG A 294 21.00 -26.74 29.14
C ARG A 294 20.89 -28.16 28.59
N ASP A 295 20.90 -28.35 27.28
CA ASP A 295 20.90 -29.67 26.66
C ASP A 295 22.29 -30.34 26.69
N ARG A 296 23.38 -29.56 26.70
CA ARG A 296 24.75 -30.09 26.89
C ARG A 296 25.01 -30.61 28.31
N ASP A 297 24.37 -30.05 29.32
CA ASP A 297 24.49 -30.53 30.71
C ASP A 297 23.59 -31.74 31.00
N ARG A 298 22.54 -31.99 30.19
CA ARG A 298 21.72 -33.22 30.29
C ARG A 298 22.35 -34.43 29.60
N ASP A 299 23.26 -34.24 28.64
CA ASP A 299 23.87 -35.34 27.87
C ASP A 299 25.19 -35.88 28.47
N LYS A 300 25.70 -35.27 29.54
CA LYS A 300 26.84 -35.80 30.32
C LYS A 300 26.44 -36.82 31.40
N GLY A 301 25.15 -37.06 31.62
CA GLY A 301 24.61 -37.98 32.63
C GLY A 301 24.11 -39.34 32.14
N ARG A 302 24.16 -39.62 30.82
CA ARG A 302 23.70 -40.90 30.25
C ARG A 302 24.73 -41.48 29.26
N LYS A 303 25.93 -41.76 29.76
CA LYS A 303 26.86 -42.71 29.13
C LYS A 303 27.00 -43.95 30.00
N GLN A 304 25.97 -44.80 29.98
CA GLN A 304 26.09 -46.25 30.16
C GLN A 304 24.74 -46.85 29.76
N GLU A 305 24.62 -47.26 28.51
CA GLU A 305 24.21 -48.62 28.12
C GLU A 305 23.80 -48.68 26.63
N ARG A 306 24.48 -49.60 25.94
CA ARG A 306 24.07 -50.41 24.78
C ARG A 306 24.03 -49.77 23.37
N ARG A 307 25.02 -50.23 22.59
CA ARG A 307 25.06 -50.41 21.13
C ARG A 307 23.75 -50.96 20.56
N TYR A 308 23.33 -50.48 19.39
CA TYR A 308 23.16 -51.30 18.19
C TYR A 308 23.13 -50.44 16.92
N GLU A 309 23.77 -50.95 15.87
CA GLU A 309 23.88 -50.38 14.54
C GLU A 309 22.57 -50.52 13.73
N GLY A 310 22.36 -49.61 12.78
CA GLY A 310 21.29 -49.70 11.78
C GLY A 310 21.34 -48.54 10.81
N GLU A 311 21.96 -48.77 9.64
CA GLU A 311 21.97 -47.89 8.48
C GLU A 311 20.56 -47.55 7.99
N PHE A 312 20.32 -46.32 7.52
CA PHE A 312 19.58 -46.08 6.27
C PHE A 312 19.87 -44.69 5.72
N ARG A 313 20.45 -44.67 4.52
CA ARG A 313 20.62 -43.49 3.65
C ARG A 313 19.25 -42.95 3.22
N ARG A 314 19.11 -41.61 3.12
CA ARG A 314 18.33 -40.94 2.07
C ARG A 314 18.70 -39.45 1.92
N THR A 315 19.36 -39.19 0.79
CA THR A 315 19.11 -38.11 -0.20
C THR A 315 18.88 -36.68 0.29
N HIS A 316 19.86 -35.84 -0.07
CA HIS A 316 19.72 -34.39 -0.26
C HIS A 316 18.54 -34.07 -1.18
N ASP A 317 17.69 -33.14 -0.74
CA ASP A 317 17.26 -32.01 -1.57
C ASP A 317 16.66 -30.92 -0.67
N LYS A 318 17.34 -29.77 -0.60
CA LYS A 318 16.79 -28.52 -0.06
C LYS A 318 17.16 -27.38 -1.00
N HIS A 319 16.20 -27.03 -1.85
CA HIS A 319 16.17 -25.74 -2.52
C HIS A 319 16.05 -24.62 -1.47
N HIS A 320 17.14 -23.88 -1.28
CA HIS A 320 17.13 -22.62 -0.56
C HIS A 320 16.58 -21.50 -1.47
N HIS A 321 15.32 -21.12 -1.31
CA HIS A 321 14.89 -19.78 -1.70
C HIS A 321 15.32 -18.78 -0.62
N ARG A 322 16.53 -18.23 -0.80
CA ARG A 322 16.94 -16.97 -0.15
C ARG A 322 16.06 -15.85 -0.69
N GLY A 323 15.15 -15.35 0.14
CA GLY A 323 14.45 -14.08 -0.10
C GLY A 323 15.48 -12.97 -0.26
N LYS A 324 15.46 -12.31 -1.43
CA LYS A 324 16.25 -11.11 -1.69
C LYS A 324 15.70 -9.99 -0.80
N ARG A 325 16.50 -9.51 0.15
CA ARG A 325 16.35 -8.17 0.72
C ARG A 325 16.48 -7.18 -0.44
N TYR A 326 15.43 -6.43 -0.72
CA TYR A 326 15.51 -5.28 -1.61
C TYR A 326 15.98 -4.09 -0.75
N GLU A 327 17.11 -3.51 -1.09
CA GLU A 327 17.60 -2.28 -0.49
C GLU A 327 16.69 -1.13 -0.98
N GLY A 328 15.92 -0.57 -0.05
CA GLY A 328 15.14 0.63 -0.29
C GLY A 328 16.04 1.80 -0.71
N GLU A 329 15.50 2.60 -1.62
CA GLU A 329 16.02 3.83 -2.21
C GLU A 329 16.95 4.62 -1.27
N ARG A 330 18.26 4.58 -1.55
CA ARG A 330 19.18 5.62 -1.10
C ARG A 330 19.03 6.82 -2.02
N TYR A 331 18.30 7.83 -1.57
CA TYR A 331 18.37 9.18 -2.13
C TYR A 331 19.84 9.64 -2.12
N ARG A 332 20.42 9.82 -3.31
CA ARG A 332 21.76 10.40 -3.48
C ARG A 332 21.61 11.72 -4.22
N ASP A 333 21.66 12.81 -3.46
CA ASP A 333 21.91 14.14 -4.00
C ASP A 333 23.28 14.18 -4.68
N ARG A 334 23.31 14.55 -5.96
CA ARG A 334 24.52 15.07 -6.61
C ARG A 334 24.37 16.58 -6.73
N ILE A 335 24.83 17.28 -5.70
CA ILE A 335 25.17 18.70 -5.79
C ILE A 335 26.45 18.80 -6.64
N SER A 336 26.32 19.18 -7.91
CA SER A 336 27.43 19.75 -8.67
C SER A 336 27.26 21.27 -8.71
N GLY A 337 27.69 21.96 -7.65
CA GLY A 337 27.90 23.40 -7.70
C GLY A 337 29.24 23.70 -8.38
N LYS A 338 29.23 24.17 -9.63
CA LYS A 338 30.33 24.99 -10.15
C LYS A 338 29.99 26.45 -9.91
N HIS A 339 30.63 27.03 -8.90
CA HIS A 339 30.78 28.47 -8.76
C HIS A 339 31.37 29.07 -10.04
N LYS A 340 30.67 30.04 -10.63
CA LYS A 340 31.30 31.17 -11.30
C LYS A 340 30.70 32.45 -10.72
N SER A 341 31.56 33.24 -10.10
CA SER A 341 31.30 34.58 -9.59
C SER A 341 32.18 35.56 -10.36
N ARG A 342 31.68 36.80 -10.45
CA ARG A 342 32.27 38.06 -10.92
C ARG A 342 32.16 38.30 -12.44
N TYR A 343 31.73 39.47 -12.93
CA TYR A 343 31.86 40.83 -12.41
C TYR A 343 30.63 41.71 -12.73
N TYR A 344 30.37 42.67 -11.85
CA TYR A 344 29.72 43.95 -12.20
C TYR A 344 30.76 44.85 -12.87
N LYS A 345 30.52 45.25 -14.12
CA LYS A 345 30.57 46.62 -14.65
C LYS A 345 30.11 46.60 -16.11
#